data_AF-A0A158AID6-F1
#
_entry.id   AF-A0A158AID6-F1
#
_cell.length_a   1.000
_cell.length_b   1.000
_cell.length_c   1.000
_cell.angle_alpha   90.00
_cell.angle_beta   90.00
_cell.angle_gamma   90.00
#
_symmetry.space_group_name_H-M   'P 1'
#
loop_
_entity.id
_entity.type
_entity.pdbx_description
1 polymer ?
#
loop_
_entity_poly.entity_id
_entity_poly.type
_entity_poly.pdbx_seq_one_letter_code
_entity_poly.pdbx_strand_id
1 'polypeptide(L)'
;MSSHSPIAYLAGDESSTYAKVTWRLLPFLFACYLCAYLDRINVSFAKLQMLNDLHFSEAVYGAGAGVFFIGYLLFEVPSNLILLRVGARRWIARIMVTWGLISAAMMFVTTPTSFYIMRFLLGVAEAGFIPAILLYLTYWFPASRRSKVTALFMTGIPMSGVVGGPLSGWIMTHVGGAHGIAGWQWLFLLEGIPTAIFGVIAYFYLDDKVADAKWLSDSQKTMLEANLREEKPTHALHSVKDGLLHPKVLLLSVTYFFFTMGLYGVSFWLPTLVKASGVTDPLDIGLLAAIPYGAGAIAMLVVGHSSDKRGERRWHLAGAGIVGAVGLYMSVAFAHSTLFGMIGLTLATMGVVTTISQFWVLPPAILSGGAAAAGLALANSVGSISGVVSPWLIGVIQTHTGSTGSGVLGLAASCVIGSLLVFAVPAALVNSKRRED
;
A
#
# COMPACT_ATOMS: atom_id res chain seq x y z
N MET A 1 31.40 1.70 -46.19
CA MET A 1 30.09 2.25 -45.78
C MET A 1 29.53 1.33 -44.69
N SER A 2 29.72 1.71 -43.42
CA SER A 2 29.22 0.94 -42.27
C SER A 2 27.70 1.13 -42.17
N SER A 3 26.95 0.07 -42.44
CA SER A 3 25.53 -0.02 -42.17
C SER A 3 25.31 -0.07 -40.65
N HIS A 4 25.27 1.09 -39.99
CA HIS A 4 24.66 1.19 -38.67
C HIS A 4 23.18 0.80 -38.83
N SER A 5 22.81 -0.39 -38.33
CA SER A 5 21.43 -0.85 -38.33
C SER A 5 20.55 0.21 -37.65
N PRO A 6 19.43 0.65 -38.27
CA PRO A 6 18.49 1.62 -37.67
C PRO A 6 18.02 1.20 -36.27
N ILE A 7 17.99 -0.10 -36.00
CA ILE A 7 17.60 -0.69 -34.72
C ILE A 7 18.54 -0.25 -33.57
N ALA A 8 19.84 -0.09 -33.83
CA ALA A 8 20.80 0.31 -32.80
C ALA A 8 20.71 1.80 -32.43
N TYR A 9 20.37 2.66 -33.39
CA TYR A 9 20.11 4.09 -33.14
C TYR A 9 18.79 4.29 -32.39
N LEU A 10 17.74 3.55 -32.78
CA LEU A 10 16.44 3.55 -32.12
C LEU A 10 16.50 2.99 -30.69
N ALA A 11 17.30 1.95 -30.41
CA ALA A 11 17.42 1.38 -29.07
C ALA A 11 18.04 2.35 -28.04
N GLY A 12 18.97 3.20 -28.49
CA GLY A 12 19.55 4.28 -27.70
C GLY A 12 18.57 5.43 -27.44
N ASP A 13 17.82 5.84 -28.47
CA ASP A 13 16.80 6.89 -28.36
C ASP A 13 15.59 6.42 -27.53
N GLU A 14 15.15 5.18 -27.69
CA GLU A 14 14.03 4.59 -26.98
C GLU A 14 14.29 4.45 -25.48
N SER A 15 15.43 3.87 -25.11
CA SER A 15 15.78 3.69 -23.70
C SER A 15 15.96 5.03 -23.00
N SER A 16 16.56 6.02 -23.68
CA SER A 16 16.70 7.38 -23.15
C SER A 16 15.35 8.09 -23.01
N THR A 17 14.43 7.89 -23.97
CA THR A 17 13.06 8.44 -23.93
C THR A 17 12.28 7.87 -22.75
N TYR A 18 12.28 6.55 -22.55
CA TYR A 18 11.63 5.96 -21.37
C TYR A 18 12.29 6.36 -20.06
N ALA A 19 13.61 6.55 -20.03
CA ALA A 19 14.29 7.08 -18.84
C ALA A 19 13.82 8.51 -18.52
N LYS A 20 13.68 9.37 -19.53
CA LYS A 20 13.13 10.73 -19.39
C LYS A 20 11.69 10.71 -18.87
N VAL A 21 10.83 9.85 -19.43
CA VAL A 21 9.45 9.67 -18.95
C VAL A 21 9.42 9.18 -17.50
N THR A 22 10.26 8.20 -17.18
CA THR A 22 10.36 7.63 -15.83
C THR A 22 10.81 8.69 -14.82
N TRP A 23 11.88 9.43 -15.09
CA TRP A 23 12.39 10.48 -14.21
C TRP A 23 11.42 11.65 -14.04
N ARG A 24 10.60 11.95 -15.06
CA ARG A 24 9.59 13.01 -14.96
C ARG A 24 8.40 12.58 -14.11
N LEU A 25 7.85 11.38 -14.35
CA LEU A 25 6.57 10.97 -13.77
C LEU A 25 6.75 10.22 -12.45
N LEU A 26 7.68 9.27 -12.40
CA LEU A 26 7.74 8.31 -11.29
C LEU A 26 8.08 8.97 -9.94
N PRO A 27 9.06 9.90 -9.81
CA PRO A 27 9.30 10.56 -8.53
C PRO A 27 8.09 11.33 -8.01
N PHE A 28 7.35 12.01 -8.91
CA PHE A 28 6.15 12.74 -8.55
C PHE A 28 5.02 11.80 -8.10
N LEU A 29 4.75 10.76 -8.88
CA LEU A 29 3.73 9.76 -8.53
C LEU A 29 4.09 9.02 -7.24
N PHE A 30 5.38 8.71 -7.05
CA PHE A 30 5.90 8.11 -5.82
C PHE A 30 5.67 9.02 -4.61
N ALA A 31 5.95 10.33 -4.72
CA ALA A 31 5.65 11.29 -3.66
C ALA A 31 4.14 11.36 -3.36
N CYS A 32 3.27 11.35 -4.38
CA CYS A 32 1.83 11.31 -4.19
C CYS A 32 1.39 10.04 -3.45
N TYR A 33 2.05 8.91 -3.72
CA TYR A 33 1.76 7.64 -3.04
C TYR A 33 2.29 7.58 -1.62
N LEU A 34 3.44 8.19 -1.35
CA LEU A 34 3.90 8.41 0.03
C LEU A 34 2.83 9.18 0.81
N CYS A 35 2.34 10.31 0.26
CA CYS A 35 1.27 11.07 0.90
C CYS A 35 0.02 10.21 1.16
N ALA A 36 -0.39 9.38 0.19
CA ALA A 36 -1.52 8.46 0.32
C ALA A 36 -1.39 7.51 1.49
N TYR A 37 -0.23 6.88 1.61
CA TYR A 37 -0.03 5.90 2.66
C TYR A 37 0.24 6.56 4.01
N LEU A 38 0.90 7.73 4.04
CA LEU A 38 1.06 8.57 5.24
C LEU A 38 -0.29 8.95 5.85
N ASP A 39 -1.17 9.59 5.07
CA ASP A 39 -2.51 9.99 5.51
C ASP A 39 -3.38 8.80 5.95
N ARG A 40 -3.11 7.61 5.40
CA ARG A 40 -3.81 6.38 5.80
C ARG A 40 -3.39 5.91 7.19
N ILE A 41 -2.08 5.91 7.48
CA ILE A 41 -1.53 5.34 8.71
C ILE A 41 -1.32 6.38 9.82
N ASN A 42 -1.36 7.68 9.53
CA ASN A 42 -1.08 8.74 10.50
C ASN A 42 -2.00 8.70 11.74
N VAL A 43 -3.22 8.20 11.59
CA VAL A 43 -4.16 7.96 12.69
C VAL A 43 -3.56 7.08 13.79
N SER A 44 -2.61 6.19 13.44
CA SER A 44 -1.90 5.32 14.39
C SER A 44 -0.90 6.07 15.28
N PHE A 45 -0.31 7.16 14.77
CA PHE A 45 0.51 8.09 15.55
C PHE A 45 -0.37 9.05 16.33
N ALA A 46 -1.38 9.64 15.69
CA ALA A 46 -2.36 10.53 16.32
C ALA A 46 -2.95 9.91 17.59
N LYS A 47 -3.30 8.62 17.52
CA LYS A 47 -3.81 7.80 18.62
C LYS A 47 -2.99 7.92 19.91
N LEU A 48 -1.67 8.09 19.85
CA LEU A 48 -0.79 8.14 21.03
C LEU A 48 -1.14 9.29 22.00
N GLN A 49 -1.77 10.35 21.49
CA GLN A 49 -2.28 11.50 22.25
C GLN A 49 -3.83 11.60 22.17
N MET A 50 -4.39 11.47 20.96
CA MET A 50 -5.81 11.71 20.65
C MET A 50 -6.80 10.91 21.53
N LEU A 51 -6.49 9.65 21.86
CA LEU A 51 -7.42 8.84 22.67
C LEU A 51 -7.59 9.40 24.08
N ASN A 52 -6.53 9.94 24.66
CA ASN A 52 -6.59 10.55 25.98
C ASN A 52 -7.33 11.88 25.92
N ASP A 53 -7.02 12.73 24.93
CA ASP A 53 -7.62 14.05 24.76
C ASP A 53 -9.14 13.99 24.50
N LEU A 54 -9.59 12.98 23.75
CA LEU A 54 -11.00 12.80 23.38
C LEU A 54 -11.73 11.76 24.23
N HIS A 55 -11.03 11.14 25.20
CA HIS A 55 -11.53 10.02 26.01
C HIS A 55 -12.09 8.85 25.17
N PHE A 56 -11.45 8.54 24.05
CA PHE A 56 -11.84 7.44 23.17
C PHE A 56 -11.27 6.10 23.68
N SER A 57 -12.07 5.05 23.56
CA SER A 57 -11.58 3.68 23.77
C SER A 57 -10.84 3.15 22.55
N GLU A 58 -10.09 2.07 22.74
CA GLU A 58 -9.43 1.33 21.66
C GLU A 58 -10.43 0.70 20.68
N ALA A 59 -11.63 0.35 21.15
CA ALA A 59 -12.72 -0.07 20.27
C ALA A 59 -13.19 1.08 19.35
N VAL A 60 -13.29 2.32 19.87
CA VAL A 60 -13.62 3.49 19.04
C VAL A 60 -12.54 3.73 17.98
N TYR A 61 -11.27 3.69 18.39
CA TYR A 61 -10.15 3.78 17.45
C TYR A 61 -10.22 2.69 16.36
N GLY A 62 -10.34 1.43 16.76
CA GLY A 62 -10.38 0.29 15.85
C GLY A 62 -11.56 0.34 14.87
N ALA A 63 -12.75 0.73 15.36
CA ALA A 63 -13.92 0.93 14.52
C ALA A 63 -13.70 2.06 13.50
N GLY A 64 -13.18 3.22 13.90
CA GLY A 64 -12.91 4.32 12.97
C GLY A 64 -11.78 4.04 11.98
N ALA A 65 -10.75 3.28 12.40
CA ALA A 65 -9.72 2.77 11.49
C ALA A 65 -10.34 1.85 10.42
N GLY A 66 -11.28 0.97 10.80
CA GLY A 66 -11.97 0.07 9.88
C GLY A 66 -13.01 0.74 8.98
N VAL A 67 -13.77 1.72 9.48
CA VAL A 67 -14.82 2.44 8.72
C VAL A 67 -14.26 3.14 7.48
N PHE A 68 -13.00 3.58 7.52
CA PHE A 68 -12.29 4.09 6.34
C PHE A 68 -12.33 3.10 5.16
N PHE A 69 -12.09 1.80 5.42
CA PHE A 69 -12.09 0.79 4.36
C PHE A 69 -13.50 0.50 3.84
N ILE A 70 -14.54 0.73 4.64
CA ILE A 70 -15.93 0.62 4.18
C ILE A 70 -16.20 1.70 3.10
N GLY A 71 -15.86 2.95 3.40
CA GLY A 71 -15.99 4.05 2.43
C GLY A 71 -15.16 3.81 1.18
N TYR A 72 -13.91 3.37 1.37
CA TYR A 72 -12.99 3.05 0.27
C TYR A 72 -13.57 1.97 -0.66
N LEU A 73 -14.00 0.83 -0.11
CA LEU A 73 -14.52 -0.31 -0.88
C LEU A 73 -15.80 0.04 -1.66
N LEU A 74 -16.73 0.76 -1.03
CA LEU A 74 -18.00 1.13 -1.66
C LEU A 74 -17.80 2.07 -2.85
N PHE A 75 -16.78 2.92 -2.81
CA PHE A 75 -16.54 3.96 -3.82
C PHE A 75 -15.38 3.65 -4.77
N GLU A 76 -14.61 2.59 -4.56
CA GLU A 76 -13.50 2.21 -5.45
C GLU A 76 -13.99 1.95 -6.90
N VAL A 77 -15.04 1.14 -7.06
CA VAL A 77 -15.61 0.84 -8.38
C VAL A 77 -16.25 2.08 -9.03
N PRO A 78 -17.16 2.82 -8.37
CA PRO A 78 -17.68 4.08 -8.92
C PRO A 78 -16.58 5.08 -9.30
N SER A 79 -15.57 5.25 -8.45
CA SER A 79 -14.47 6.19 -8.70
C SER A 79 -13.70 5.84 -9.98
N ASN A 80 -13.39 4.56 -10.19
CA ASN A 80 -12.71 4.10 -11.40
C ASN A 80 -13.57 4.24 -12.67
N LEU A 81 -14.89 4.12 -12.58
CA LEU A 81 -15.76 4.38 -13.72
C LEU A 81 -15.76 5.85 -14.13
N ILE A 82 -15.70 6.76 -13.15
CA ILE A 82 -15.66 8.21 -13.42
C ILE A 82 -14.28 8.61 -13.97
N LEU A 83 -13.21 8.02 -13.43
CA LEU A 83 -11.84 8.18 -13.95
C LEU A 83 -11.78 7.96 -15.48
N LEU A 84 -12.39 6.89 -15.98
CA LEU A 84 -12.42 6.57 -17.42
C LEU A 84 -13.17 7.62 -18.25
N ARG A 85 -14.12 8.35 -17.66
CA ARG A 85 -14.92 9.38 -18.35
C ARG A 85 -14.26 10.76 -18.31
N VAL A 86 -13.63 11.10 -17.18
CA VAL A 86 -13.15 12.46 -16.90
C VAL A 86 -11.66 12.63 -17.23
N GLY A 87 -10.91 11.52 -17.32
CA GLY A 87 -9.47 11.52 -17.55
C GLY A 87 -8.67 11.42 -16.26
N ALA A 88 -7.49 10.80 -16.36
CA ALA A 88 -6.65 10.47 -15.21
C ALA A 88 -6.14 11.72 -14.49
N ARG A 89 -5.61 12.70 -15.21
CA ARG A 89 -5.06 13.95 -14.65
C ARG A 89 -6.07 14.66 -13.74
N ARG A 90 -7.27 14.91 -14.26
CA ARG A 90 -8.32 15.65 -13.55
C ARG A 90 -8.82 14.88 -12.33
N TRP A 91 -8.98 13.57 -12.47
CA TRP A 91 -9.52 12.74 -11.40
C TRP A 91 -8.51 12.51 -10.27
N ILE A 92 -7.25 12.25 -10.60
CA ILE A 92 -6.15 12.14 -9.62
C ILE A 92 -6.05 13.43 -8.81
N ALA A 93 -6.04 14.59 -9.47
CA ALA A 93 -6.02 15.88 -8.80
C ALA A 93 -7.22 16.08 -7.86
N ARG A 94 -8.44 15.76 -8.32
CA ARG A 94 -9.66 15.85 -7.50
C ARG A 94 -9.54 14.98 -6.26
N ILE A 95 -9.16 13.71 -6.42
CA ILE A 95 -8.99 12.76 -5.31
C ILE A 95 -8.04 13.36 -4.29
N MET A 96 -6.82 13.73 -4.68
CA MET A 96 -5.81 14.26 -3.76
C MET A 96 -6.23 15.55 -3.05
N VAL A 97 -6.86 16.49 -3.76
CA VAL A 97 -7.37 17.73 -3.13
C VAL A 97 -8.47 17.43 -2.12
N THR A 98 -9.47 16.65 -2.52
CA THR A 98 -10.62 16.36 -1.63
C THR A 98 -10.19 15.52 -0.43
N TRP A 99 -9.38 14.48 -0.63
CA TRP A 99 -8.87 13.66 0.47
C TRP A 99 -7.91 14.46 1.36
N GLY A 100 -6.95 15.21 0.81
CA GLY A 100 -6.01 15.99 1.63
C GLY A 100 -6.70 17.01 2.53
N LEU A 101 -7.75 17.68 2.03
CA LEU A 101 -8.57 18.59 2.85
C LEU A 101 -9.37 17.86 3.94
N ILE A 102 -9.91 16.67 3.66
CA ILE A 102 -10.61 15.85 4.66
C ILE A 102 -9.62 15.32 5.70
N SER A 103 -8.41 14.92 5.29
CA SER A 103 -7.31 14.52 6.19
C SER A 103 -6.97 15.66 7.15
N ALA A 104 -6.75 16.87 6.63
CA ALA A 104 -6.51 18.05 7.46
C ALA A 104 -7.68 18.36 8.40
N ALA A 105 -8.92 18.23 7.94
CA ALA A 105 -10.12 18.48 8.74
C ALA A 105 -10.33 17.47 9.88
N MET A 106 -9.62 16.33 9.90
CA MET A 106 -9.62 15.40 11.05
C MET A 106 -9.20 16.09 12.35
N MET A 107 -8.43 17.19 12.29
CA MET A 107 -8.06 17.98 13.47
C MET A 107 -9.25 18.52 14.27
N PHE A 108 -10.43 18.63 13.65
CA PHE A 108 -11.65 19.14 14.28
C PHE A 108 -12.54 18.05 14.92
N VAL A 109 -12.09 16.79 14.90
CA VAL A 109 -12.82 15.68 15.50
C VAL A 109 -12.86 15.82 17.02
N THR A 110 -14.05 15.68 17.59
CA THR A 110 -14.28 15.80 19.04
C THR A 110 -15.10 14.64 19.62
N THR A 111 -15.88 13.95 18.79
CA THR A 111 -16.77 12.85 19.20
C THR A 111 -16.53 11.58 18.38
N PRO A 112 -16.84 10.38 18.91
CA PRO A 112 -16.69 9.13 18.16
C PRO A 112 -17.46 9.16 16.82
N THR A 113 -18.66 9.75 16.80
CA THR A 113 -19.45 9.89 15.58
C THR A 113 -18.76 10.79 14.55
N SER A 114 -18.24 11.95 14.97
CA SER A 114 -17.48 12.82 14.06
C SER A 114 -16.22 12.12 13.51
N PHE A 115 -15.54 11.32 14.35
CA PHE A 115 -14.41 10.51 13.94
C PHE A 115 -14.80 9.49 12.87
N TYR A 116 -15.89 8.75 13.07
CA TYR A 116 -16.36 7.75 12.09
C TYR A 116 -16.80 8.39 10.78
N ILE A 117 -17.51 9.51 10.83
CA ILE A 117 -17.94 10.24 9.62
C ILE A 117 -16.72 10.70 8.84
N MET A 118 -15.76 11.35 9.50
CA MET A 118 -14.55 11.83 8.83
C MET A 118 -13.72 10.69 8.25
N ARG A 119 -13.56 9.57 8.98
CA ARG A 119 -12.87 8.38 8.47
C ARG A 119 -13.59 7.75 7.28
N PHE A 120 -14.93 7.70 7.30
CA PHE A 120 -15.72 7.23 6.16
C PHE A 120 -15.51 8.14 4.93
N LEU A 121 -15.67 9.46 5.11
CA LEU A 121 -15.48 10.44 4.03
C LEU A 121 -14.07 10.42 3.45
N LEU A 122 -13.06 10.21 4.31
CA LEU A 122 -11.67 10.03 3.89
C LEU A 122 -11.53 8.82 2.97
N GLY A 123 -12.13 7.68 3.35
CA GLY A 123 -12.18 6.48 2.50
C GLY A 123 -12.88 6.72 1.17
N VAL A 124 -14.02 7.42 1.18
CA VAL A 124 -14.76 7.81 -0.04
C VAL A 124 -13.91 8.70 -0.96
N ALA A 125 -13.18 9.65 -0.39
CA ALA A 125 -12.38 10.61 -1.14
C ALA A 125 -11.12 9.97 -1.74
N GLU A 126 -10.44 9.09 -1.00
CA GLU A 126 -9.22 8.41 -1.41
C GLU A 126 -9.50 7.25 -2.40
N ALA A 127 -10.73 6.74 -2.41
CA ALA A 127 -11.14 5.63 -3.27
C ALA A 127 -10.76 5.85 -4.75
N GLY A 128 -10.07 4.87 -5.33
CA GLY A 128 -9.66 4.89 -6.75
C GLY A 128 -8.33 5.60 -7.04
N PHE A 129 -7.62 6.14 -6.05
CA PHE A 129 -6.31 6.76 -6.26
C PHE A 129 -5.30 5.77 -6.87
N ILE A 130 -5.10 4.61 -6.25
CA ILE A 130 -4.11 3.61 -6.71
C ILE A 130 -4.47 3.10 -8.12
N PRO A 131 -5.69 2.63 -8.40
CA PRO A 131 -6.08 2.24 -9.75
C PRO A 131 -5.93 3.37 -10.78
N ALA A 132 -6.18 4.64 -10.39
CA ALA A 132 -5.98 5.79 -11.25
C ALA A 132 -4.51 5.99 -11.64
N ILE A 133 -3.58 5.85 -10.70
CA ILE A 133 -2.16 5.89 -11.01
C ILE A 133 -1.76 4.71 -11.92
N LEU A 134 -2.22 3.50 -11.61
CA LEU A 134 -1.91 2.32 -12.43
C LEU A 134 -2.42 2.46 -13.86
N LEU A 135 -3.64 2.99 -14.04
CA LEU A 135 -4.19 3.31 -15.35
C LEU A 135 -3.36 4.39 -16.04
N TYR A 136 -3.01 5.47 -15.34
CA TYR A 136 -2.18 6.53 -15.89
C TYR A 136 -0.83 6.00 -16.40
N LEU A 137 -0.18 5.10 -15.67
CA LEU A 137 1.06 4.45 -16.12
C LEU A 137 0.89 3.67 -17.44
N THR A 138 -0.30 3.15 -17.72
CA THR A 138 -0.57 2.47 -19.02
C THR A 138 -0.56 3.42 -20.21
N TYR A 139 -0.75 4.73 -19.99
CA TYR A 139 -0.72 5.73 -21.06
C TYR A 139 0.70 6.14 -21.45
N TRP A 140 1.69 5.76 -20.65
CA TRP A 140 3.08 6.19 -20.81
C TRP A 140 4.06 5.03 -20.98
N PHE A 141 3.71 3.84 -20.47
CA PHE A 141 4.61 2.68 -20.45
C PHE A 141 3.96 1.46 -21.10
N PRO A 142 4.63 0.81 -22.07
CA PRO A 142 4.19 -0.48 -22.58
C PRO A 142 4.30 -1.55 -21.49
N ALA A 143 3.52 -2.62 -21.60
CA ALA A 143 3.44 -3.74 -20.65
C ALA A 143 4.81 -4.34 -20.31
N SER A 144 5.72 -4.40 -21.29
CA SER A 144 7.10 -4.90 -21.12
C SER A 144 7.92 -4.10 -20.08
N ARG A 145 7.64 -2.81 -19.92
CA ARG A 145 8.32 -1.90 -18.98
C ARG A 145 7.46 -1.56 -17.77
N ARG A 146 6.13 -1.62 -17.90
CA ARG A 146 5.15 -1.21 -16.88
C ARG A 146 5.32 -1.98 -15.57
N SER A 147 5.60 -3.27 -15.62
CA SER A 147 5.78 -4.09 -14.40
C SER A 147 6.88 -3.56 -13.47
N LYS A 148 8.01 -3.11 -14.02
CA LYS A 148 9.13 -2.53 -13.26
C LYS A 148 8.75 -1.18 -12.64
N VAL A 149 8.08 -0.32 -13.41
CA VAL A 149 7.63 0.99 -12.94
C VAL A 149 6.59 0.85 -11.83
N THR A 150 5.62 -0.05 -12.00
CA THR A 150 4.63 -0.36 -10.96
C THR A 150 5.30 -0.93 -9.70
N ALA A 151 6.28 -1.83 -9.84
CA ALA A 151 7.00 -2.36 -8.69
C ALA A 151 7.75 -1.27 -7.91
N LEU A 152 8.43 -0.36 -8.61
CA LEU A 152 9.12 0.78 -7.99
C LEU A 152 8.15 1.79 -7.36
N PHE A 153 6.96 1.98 -7.96
CA PHE A 153 5.91 2.76 -7.34
C PHE A 153 5.42 2.12 -6.01
N MET A 154 5.24 0.80 -5.98
CA MET A 154 4.72 0.07 -4.82
C MET A 154 5.68 0.04 -3.61
N THR A 155 6.98 0.30 -3.81
CA THR A 155 7.91 0.49 -2.68
C THR A 155 7.56 1.73 -1.83
N GLY A 156 6.66 2.59 -2.31
CA GLY A 156 6.12 3.71 -1.54
C GLY A 156 5.41 3.29 -0.26
N ILE A 157 4.84 2.08 -0.20
CA ILE A 157 4.19 1.57 1.03
C ILE A 157 5.17 1.56 2.22
N PRO A 158 6.25 0.75 2.22
CA PRO A 158 7.15 0.75 3.37
C PRO A 158 7.91 2.08 3.51
N MET A 159 8.21 2.78 2.42
CA MET A 159 8.89 4.07 2.49
C MET A 159 8.07 5.16 3.17
N SER A 160 6.73 5.10 3.07
CA SER A 160 5.86 6.00 3.82
C SER A 160 6.03 5.83 5.33
N GLY A 161 6.23 4.60 5.82
CA GLY A 161 6.50 4.37 7.24
C GLY A 161 7.88 4.86 7.68
N VAL A 162 8.89 4.73 6.81
CA VAL A 162 10.27 5.22 7.04
C VAL A 162 10.30 6.74 7.18
N VAL A 163 9.57 7.46 6.33
CA VAL A 163 9.51 8.93 6.35
C VAL A 163 8.48 9.42 7.37
N GLY A 164 7.33 8.75 7.42
CA GLY A 164 6.17 9.12 8.22
C GLY A 164 6.42 9.02 9.69
N GLY A 165 7.01 7.94 10.18
CA GLY A 165 7.26 7.78 11.62
C GLY A 165 8.01 8.96 12.23
N PRO A 166 9.22 9.29 11.74
CA PRO A 166 9.98 10.44 12.23
C PRO A 166 9.26 11.77 12.04
N LEU A 167 8.59 11.97 10.89
CA LEU A 167 7.84 13.19 10.61
C LEU A 167 6.68 13.37 11.60
N SER A 168 5.86 12.35 11.77
CA SER A 168 4.71 12.37 12.68
C SER A 168 5.16 12.57 14.13
N GLY A 169 6.20 11.85 14.56
CA GLY A 169 6.78 12.00 15.90
C GLY A 169 7.35 13.40 16.14
N TRP A 170 8.04 13.98 15.15
CA TRP A 170 8.57 15.34 15.23
C TRP A 170 7.45 16.38 15.35
N ILE A 171 6.41 16.29 14.50
CA ILE A 171 5.25 17.19 14.54
C ILE A 171 4.57 17.14 15.90
N MET A 172 4.27 15.93 16.39
CA MET A 172 3.56 15.74 17.65
C MET A 172 4.34 16.23 18.88
N THR A 173 5.67 16.28 18.79
CA THR A 173 6.56 16.67 19.89
C THR A 173 6.90 18.17 19.86
N HIS A 174 7.20 18.72 18.69
CA HIS A 174 7.73 20.09 18.55
C HIS A 174 6.68 21.13 18.18
N VAL A 175 5.59 20.72 17.54
CA VAL A 175 4.50 21.62 17.12
C VAL A 175 3.31 21.52 18.07
N GLY A 176 3.24 20.45 18.88
CA GLY A 176 2.21 20.28 19.90
C GLY A 176 2.14 21.45 20.88
N GLY A 177 0.93 21.96 21.12
CA GLY A 177 0.68 23.11 21.99
C GLY A 177 0.87 24.48 21.31
N ALA A 178 1.47 24.53 20.12
CA ALA A 178 1.53 25.76 19.34
C ALA A 178 0.11 26.23 19.02
N HIS A 179 -0.17 27.51 19.28
CA HIS A 179 -1.49 28.12 19.12
C HIS A 179 -2.63 27.43 19.90
N GLY A 180 -2.31 26.69 20.97
CA GLY A 180 -3.31 25.95 21.77
C GLY A 180 -3.88 24.71 21.08
N ILE A 181 -3.24 24.24 20.01
CA ILE A 181 -3.66 23.08 19.21
C ILE A 181 -2.80 21.87 19.61
N ALA A 182 -3.44 20.71 19.81
CA ALA A 182 -2.76 19.49 20.23
C ALA A 182 -1.82 18.93 19.14
N GLY A 183 -0.81 18.14 19.54
CA GLY A 183 0.17 17.58 18.59
C GLY A 183 -0.48 16.69 17.51
N TRP A 184 -1.46 15.87 17.89
CA TRP A 184 -2.22 15.04 16.94
C TRP A 184 -3.09 15.86 15.97
N GLN A 185 -3.54 17.05 16.37
CA GLN A 185 -4.29 17.96 15.49
C GLN A 185 -3.37 18.59 14.45
N TRP A 186 -2.18 19.04 14.88
CA TRP A 186 -1.13 19.50 13.97
C TRP A 186 -0.68 18.42 13.00
N LEU A 187 -0.59 17.17 13.46
CA LEU A 187 -0.27 16.03 12.62
C LEU A 187 -1.21 15.91 11.42
N PHE A 188 -2.53 15.87 11.66
CA PHE A 188 -3.52 15.79 10.59
C PHE A 188 -3.44 16.98 9.63
N LEU A 189 -3.28 18.20 10.16
CA LEU A 189 -3.21 19.41 9.37
C LEU A 189 -1.96 19.45 8.46
N LEU A 190 -0.79 19.19 9.05
CA LEU A 190 0.50 19.32 8.36
C LEU A 190 0.80 18.16 7.41
N GLU A 191 0.20 16.99 7.60
CA GLU A 191 0.30 15.89 6.62
C GLU A 191 -0.76 16.00 5.53
N GLY A 192 -1.99 16.44 5.85
CA GLY A 192 -3.08 16.55 4.88
C GLY A 192 -2.96 17.73 3.90
N ILE A 193 -2.47 18.90 4.35
CA ILE A 193 -2.31 20.07 3.46
C ILE A 193 -1.34 19.80 2.30
N PRO A 194 -0.13 19.25 2.52
CA PRO A 194 0.77 18.87 1.43
C PRO A 194 0.11 17.96 0.40
N THR A 195 -0.69 16.97 0.83
CA THR A 195 -1.46 16.11 -0.08
C THR A 195 -2.36 16.93 -1.00
N ALA A 196 -3.11 17.89 -0.46
CA ALA A 196 -3.97 18.75 -1.27
C ALA A 196 -3.16 19.61 -2.25
N ILE A 197 -2.01 20.14 -1.82
CA ILE A 197 -1.07 20.88 -2.68
C ILE A 197 -0.56 19.98 -3.81
N PHE A 198 -0.13 18.75 -3.52
CA PHE A 198 0.27 17.78 -4.54
C PHE A 198 -0.87 17.48 -5.52
N GLY A 199 -2.12 17.46 -5.06
CA GLY A 199 -3.29 17.34 -5.94
C GLY A 199 -3.43 18.51 -6.92
N VAL A 200 -3.25 19.75 -6.45
CA VAL A 200 -3.23 20.94 -7.32
C VAL A 200 -2.05 20.87 -8.29
N ILE A 201 -0.86 20.48 -7.82
CA ILE A 201 0.31 20.31 -8.68
C ILE A 201 0.05 19.22 -9.73
N ALA A 202 -0.56 18.09 -9.37
CA ALA A 202 -0.87 17.00 -10.29
C ALA A 202 -1.75 17.48 -11.45
N TYR A 203 -2.68 18.40 -11.20
CA TYR A 203 -3.51 19.00 -12.24
C TYR A 203 -2.69 19.78 -13.27
N PHE A 204 -1.60 20.45 -12.89
CA PHE A 204 -0.77 21.21 -13.81
C PHE A 204 0.44 20.43 -14.34
N TYR A 205 0.84 19.37 -13.64
CA TYR A 205 2.06 18.62 -13.91
C TYR A 205 1.85 17.39 -14.79
N LEU A 206 0.70 16.70 -14.65
CA LEU A 206 0.38 15.50 -15.42
C LEU A 206 -0.27 15.86 -16.76
N ASP A 207 0.07 15.10 -17.81
CA ASP A 207 -0.53 15.19 -19.13
C ASP A 207 -1.40 13.94 -19.38
N ASP A 208 -2.62 14.10 -19.90
CA ASP A 208 -3.54 12.95 -20.11
C ASP A 208 -3.11 12.07 -21.31
N LYS A 209 -2.35 12.63 -22.26
CA LYS A 209 -1.90 11.94 -23.48
C LYS A 209 -0.45 12.29 -23.80
N VAL A 210 0.24 11.34 -24.43
CA VAL A 210 1.60 11.55 -24.96
C VAL A 210 1.65 12.74 -25.94
N ALA A 211 0.63 12.90 -26.77
CA ALA A 211 0.53 14.03 -27.71
C ALA A 211 0.57 15.41 -27.01
N ASP A 212 -0.06 15.52 -25.84
CA ASP A 212 -0.19 16.77 -25.07
C ASP A 212 1.12 17.14 -24.32
N ALA A 213 2.06 16.20 -24.23
CA ALA A 213 3.29 16.33 -23.46
C ALA A 213 4.25 17.37 -24.04
N LYS A 214 4.28 18.59 -23.49
CA LYS A 214 5.15 19.67 -24.01
C LYS A 214 6.65 19.45 -23.77
N TRP A 215 7.00 18.51 -22.89
CA TRP A 215 8.38 18.23 -22.49
C TRP A 215 9.04 17.10 -23.31
N LEU A 216 8.30 16.49 -24.25
CA LEU A 216 8.80 15.50 -25.21
C LEU A 216 8.96 16.14 -26.60
N SER A 217 9.99 15.74 -27.34
CA SER A 217 10.11 16.11 -28.76
C SER A 217 9.10 15.31 -29.60
N ASP A 218 8.81 15.80 -30.82
CA ASP A 218 7.86 15.12 -31.71
C ASP A 218 8.32 13.71 -32.12
N SER A 219 9.64 13.49 -32.26
CA SER A 219 10.21 12.16 -32.46
C SER A 219 9.92 11.21 -31.30
N GLN A 220 10.12 11.68 -30.06
CA GLN A 220 9.86 10.92 -28.83
C GLN A 220 8.38 10.58 -28.68
N LYS A 221 7.49 11.53 -28.99
CA LYS A 221 6.04 11.31 -28.96
C LYS A 221 5.61 10.24 -29.96
N THR A 222 6.10 10.34 -31.19
CA THR A 222 5.78 9.40 -32.27
C THR A 222 6.22 7.98 -31.90
N MET A 223 7.42 7.84 -31.34
CA MET A 223 7.95 6.56 -30.86
C MET A 223 7.10 5.97 -29.73
N LEU A 224 6.78 6.76 -28.70
CA LEU A 224 5.95 6.28 -27.58
C LEU A 224 4.57 5.85 -28.05
N GLU A 225 3.93 6.65 -28.92
CA GLU A 225 2.62 6.29 -29.46
C GLU A 225 2.66 5.02 -30.32
N ALA A 226 3.72 4.80 -31.09
CA ALA A 226 3.89 3.57 -31.86
C ALA A 226 3.95 2.34 -30.94
N ASN A 227 4.81 2.37 -29.91
CA ASN A 227 4.97 1.26 -28.98
C ASN A 227 3.69 0.97 -28.19
N LEU A 228 2.92 2.01 -27.84
CA LEU A 228 1.64 1.86 -27.13
C LEU A 228 0.52 1.31 -28.04
N ARG A 229 0.56 1.59 -29.36
CA ARG A 229 -0.44 1.07 -30.32
C ARG A 229 -0.24 -0.40 -30.67
N GLU A 230 1.00 -0.89 -30.65
CA GLU A 230 1.31 -2.30 -30.90
C GLU A 230 0.75 -3.24 -29.80
N GLU A 231 0.39 -2.71 -28.63
CA GLU A 231 -0.13 -3.46 -27.47
C GLU A 231 -1.67 -3.52 -27.37
N LYS A 232 -2.42 -3.46 -28.47
CA LYS A 232 -3.87 -3.71 -28.40
C LYS A 232 -4.15 -5.10 -27.80
N PRO A 233 -5.09 -5.23 -26.84
CA PRO A 233 -5.22 -6.46 -26.06
C PRO A 233 -5.63 -7.64 -26.94
N THR A 234 -4.80 -8.69 -26.97
CA THR A 234 -5.01 -9.94 -27.71
C THR A 234 -5.89 -10.96 -26.98
N HIS A 235 -6.37 -10.66 -25.76
CA HIS A 235 -7.15 -11.61 -24.98
C HIS A 235 -8.58 -11.12 -24.73
N ALA A 236 -9.52 -11.67 -25.51
CA ALA A 236 -10.94 -11.62 -25.21
C ALA A 236 -11.20 -12.27 -23.83
N LEU A 237 -12.02 -11.61 -23.02
CA LEU A 237 -12.42 -12.09 -21.69
C LEU A 237 -13.33 -13.33 -21.86
N HIS A 238 -12.96 -14.47 -21.30
CA HIS A 238 -13.94 -15.50 -20.93
C HIS A 238 -14.81 -14.98 -19.78
N SER A 239 -16.03 -15.54 -19.67
CA SER A 239 -17.07 -15.19 -18.70
C SER A 239 -16.54 -14.83 -17.30
N VAL A 240 -16.77 -13.58 -16.88
CA VAL A 240 -16.38 -13.03 -15.56
C VAL A 240 -16.96 -13.85 -14.41
N LYS A 241 -18.15 -14.43 -14.61
CA LYS A 241 -18.89 -15.18 -13.59
C LYS A 241 -18.19 -16.48 -13.20
N ASP A 242 -17.57 -17.15 -14.18
CA ASP A 242 -16.89 -18.43 -13.96
C ASP A 242 -15.55 -18.25 -13.23
N GLY A 243 -14.93 -17.07 -13.36
CA GLY A 243 -13.70 -16.72 -12.64
C GLY A 243 -13.92 -16.43 -11.15
N LEU A 244 -15.05 -15.80 -10.78
CA LEU A 244 -15.29 -15.35 -9.40
C LEU A 244 -15.55 -16.49 -8.40
N LEU A 245 -16.23 -17.55 -8.84
CA LEU A 245 -16.53 -18.72 -8.00
C LEU A 245 -15.50 -19.84 -8.13
N HIS A 246 -14.44 -19.62 -8.90
CA HIS A 246 -13.44 -20.65 -9.12
C HIS A 246 -12.68 -20.94 -7.81
N PRO A 247 -12.56 -22.21 -7.36
CA PRO A 247 -11.96 -22.54 -6.06
C PRO A 247 -10.55 -21.98 -5.85
N LYS A 248 -9.73 -21.94 -6.90
CA LYS A 248 -8.38 -21.35 -6.84
C LYS A 248 -8.41 -19.83 -6.61
N VAL A 249 -9.39 -19.12 -7.16
CA VAL A 249 -9.56 -17.68 -6.98
C VAL A 249 -10.01 -17.39 -5.55
N LEU A 250 -10.96 -18.17 -5.03
CA LEU A 250 -11.39 -18.06 -3.63
C LEU A 250 -10.24 -18.35 -2.66
N LEU A 251 -9.45 -19.41 -2.91
CA LEU A 251 -8.26 -19.72 -2.11
C LEU A 251 -7.25 -18.57 -2.10
N LEU A 252 -6.93 -17.99 -3.27
CA LEU A 252 -6.03 -16.84 -3.37
C LEU A 252 -6.60 -15.63 -2.62
N SER A 253 -7.91 -15.38 -2.73
CA SER A 253 -8.59 -14.26 -2.06
C SER A 253 -8.53 -14.39 -0.55
N VAL A 254 -8.84 -15.57 0.00
CA VAL A 254 -8.77 -15.85 1.44
C VAL A 254 -7.33 -15.81 1.94
N THR A 255 -6.37 -16.33 1.16
CA THR A 255 -4.94 -16.25 1.50
C THR A 255 -4.48 -14.79 1.60
N TYR A 256 -4.87 -13.95 0.63
CA TYR A 256 -4.55 -12.53 0.64
C TYR A 256 -5.19 -11.79 1.82
N PHE A 257 -6.43 -12.11 2.16
CA PHE A 257 -7.10 -11.57 3.35
C PHE A 257 -6.29 -11.76 4.62
N PHE A 258 -5.78 -12.98 4.87
CA PHE A 258 -5.01 -13.26 6.08
C PHE A 258 -3.66 -12.53 6.13
N PHE A 259 -2.98 -12.36 4.99
CA PHE A 259 -1.73 -11.59 4.94
C PHE A 259 -1.95 -10.08 5.05
N THR A 260 -2.97 -9.55 4.38
CA THR A 260 -3.34 -8.12 4.48
C THR A 260 -3.86 -7.76 5.88
N MET A 261 -4.50 -8.69 6.58
CA MET A 261 -4.87 -8.53 7.99
C MET A 261 -3.65 -8.25 8.86
N GLY A 262 -2.56 -9.00 8.67
CA GLY A 262 -1.27 -8.79 9.34
C GLY A 262 -0.63 -7.44 8.99
N LEU A 263 -0.63 -7.07 7.70
CA LEU A 263 -0.09 -5.77 7.25
C LEU A 263 -0.81 -4.60 7.91
N TYR A 264 -2.14 -4.55 7.85
CA TYR A 264 -2.91 -3.45 8.43
C TYR A 264 -2.84 -3.46 9.95
N GLY A 265 -2.85 -4.64 10.57
CA GLY A 265 -2.69 -4.77 12.01
C GLY A 265 -1.36 -4.19 12.50
N VAL A 266 -0.25 -4.51 11.83
CA VAL A 266 1.04 -3.86 12.09
C VAL A 266 0.95 -2.36 11.81
N SER A 267 0.47 -1.95 10.65
CA SER A 267 0.49 -0.54 10.23
C SER A 267 -0.27 0.39 11.17
N PHE A 268 -1.41 -0.05 11.70
CA PHE A 268 -2.27 0.76 12.57
C PHE A 268 -1.93 0.68 14.07
N TRP A 269 -1.11 -0.29 14.49
CA TRP A 269 -0.73 -0.46 15.90
C TRP A 269 0.77 -0.34 16.17
N LEU A 270 1.63 -0.32 15.15
CA LEU A 270 3.08 -0.28 15.32
C LEU A 270 3.53 0.81 16.31
N PRO A 271 3.09 2.09 16.24
CA PRO A 271 3.52 3.10 17.20
C PRO A 271 3.07 2.80 18.63
N THR A 272 1.87 2.22 18.79
CA THR A 272 1.37 1.77 20.10
C THR A 272 2.20 0.60 20.65
N LEU A 273 2.64 -0.33 19.80
CA LEU A 273 3.48 -1.46 20.21
C LEU A 273 4.88 -1.00 20.60
N VAL A 274 5.43 -0.01 19.90
CA VAL A 274 6.68 0.65 20.31
C VAL A 274 6.49 1.35 21.66
N LYS A 275 5.39 2.09 21.85
CA LYS A 275 5.08 2.74 23.14
C LYS A 275 4.96 1.74 24.29
N ALA A 276 4.29 0.61 24.06
CA ALA A 276 4.13 -0.46 25.03
C ALA A 276 5.46 -1.10 25.47
N SER A 277 6.52 -0.97 24.66
CA SER A 277 7.86 -1.47 24.98
C SER A 277 8.65 -0.59 25.98
N GLY A 278 8.08 0.54 26.41
CA GLY A 278 8.65 1.45 27.41
C GLY A 278 9.06 2.84 26.89
N VAL A 279 8.97 3.08 25.59
CA VAL A 279 9.30 4.38 24.98
C VAL A 279 8.08 5.30 25.08
N THR A 280 8.26 6.50 25.62
CA THR A 280 7.11 7.40 25.92
C THR A 280 7.07 8.64 25.03
N ASP A 281 8.23 9.10 24.56
CA ASP A 281 8.33 10.28 23.72
C ASP A 281 7.84 9.98 22.28
N PRO A 282 6.95 10.81 21.69
CA PRO A 282 6.43 10.57 20.34
C PRO A 282 7.49 10.63 19.24
N LEU A 283 8.53 11.47 19.37
CA LEU A 283 9.63 11.52 18.40
C LEU A 283 10.45 10.23 18.47
N ASP A 284 10.80 9.75 19.66
CA ASP A 284 11.50 8.47 19.80
C ASP A 284 10.70 7.30 19.25
N ILE A 285 9.38 7.26 19.51
CA ILE A 285 8.47 6.27 18.92
C ILE A 285 8.50 6.35 17.38
N GLY A 286 8.46 7.57 16.83
CA GLY A 286 8.53 7.82 15.40
C GLY A 286 9.82 7.36 14.75
N LEU A 287 10.97 7.67 15.38
CA LEU A 287 12.30 7.26 14.93
C LEU A 287 12.46 5.74 14.97
N LEU A 288 12.00 5.10 16.05
CA LEU A 288 12.05 3.64 16.18
C LEU A 288 11.12 2.93 15.20
N ALA A 289 9.93 3.50 14.93
CA ALA A 289 8.99 2.94 13.95
C ALA A 289 9.56 2.92 12.52
N ALA A 290 10.50 3.83 12.18
CA ALA A 290 11.16 3.82 10.88
C ALA A 290 11.99 2.55 10.64
N ILE A 291 12.55 1.94 11.70
CA ILE A 291 13.43 0.77 11.60
C ILE A 291 12.68 -0.46 11.04
N PRO A 292 11.54 -0.91 11.61
CA PRO A 292 10.76 -2.01 11.04
C PRO A 292 10.36 -1.80 9.58
N TYR A 293 9.92 -0.58 9.21
CA TYR A 293 9.52 -0.28 7.84
C TYR A 293 10.69 -0.29 6.86
N GLY A 294 11.85 0.26 7.26
CA GLY A 294 13.07 0.24 6.45
C GLY A 294 13.59 -1.17 6.24
N ALA A 295 13.64 -1.98 7.30
CA ALA A 295 13.97 -3.39 7.20
C ALA A 295 12.96 -4.15 6.32
N GLY A 296 11.68 -3.82 6.42
CA GLY A 296 10.62 -4.38 5.57
C GLY A 296 10.79 -4.05 4.09
N ALA A 297 11.16 -2.81 3.74
CA ALA A 297 11.49 -2.44 2.36
C ALA A 297 12.66 -3.26 1.81
N ILE A 298 13.74 -3.41 2.59
CA ILE A 298 14.91 -4.20 2.20
C ILE A 298 14.53 -5.68 2.03
N ALA A 299 13.82 -6.26 3.00
CA ALA A 299 13.38 -7.65 2.96
C ALA A 299 12.50 -7.92 1.73
N MET A 300 11.55 -7.03 1.43
CA MET A 300 10.66 -7.13 0.28
C MET A 300 11.45 -7.22 -1.03
N LEU A 301 12.51 -6.42 -1.19
CA LEU A 301 13.35 -6.41 -2.39
C LEU A 301 14.27 -7.65 -2.47
N VAL A 302 14.93 -8.00 -1.36
CA VAL A 302 15.87 -9.14 -1.30
C VAL A 302 15.14 -10.47 -1.50
N VAL A 303 14.02 -10.67 -0.81
CA VAL A 303 13.21 -11.89 -0.94
C VAL A 303 12.55 -11.95 -2.31
N GLY A 304 12.10 -10.81 -2.86
CA GLY A 304 11.59 -10.75 -4.23
C GLY A 304 12.62 -11.17 -5.26
N HIS A 305 13.84 -10.63 -5.18
CA HIS A 305 14.93 -11.02 -6.06
C HIS A 305 15.30 -12.52 -5.92
N SER A 306 15.32 -13.04 -4.69
CA SER A 306 15.56 -14.47 -4.44
C SER A 306 14.46 -15.35 -5.02
N SER A 307 13.20 -14.92 -4.89
CA SER A 307 12.02 -15.62 -5.40
C SER A 307 12.03 -15.69 -6.93
N ASP A 308 12.41 -14.59 -7.60
CA ASP A 308 12.60 -14.56 -9.05
C ASP A 308 13.76 -15.45 -9.50
N LYS A 309 14.89 -15.43 -8.76
CA LYS A 309 16.09 -16.22 -9.10
C LYS A 309 15.88 -17.73 -8.91
N ARG A 310 15.19 -18.14 -7.85
CA ARG A 310 15.00 -19.55 -7.47
C ARG A 310 13.73 -20.15 -8.05
N GLY A 311 12.74 -19.32 -8.38
CA GLY A 311 11.42 -19.79 -8.81
C GLY A 311 10.60 -20.45 -7.70
N GLU A 312 11.05 -20.45 -6.44
CA GLU A 312 10.40 -21.13 -5.30
C GLU A 312 9.33 -20.25 -4.64
N ARG A 313 8.36 -19.78 -5.44
CA ARG A 313 7.41 -18.72 -5.05
C ARG A 313 6.60 -19.06 -3.80
N ARG A 314 6.17 -20.32 -3.66
CA ARG A 314 5.42 -20.80 -2.48
C ARG A 314 6.21 -20.65 -1.18
N TRP A 315 7.50 -21.00 -1.20
CA TRP A 315 8.35 -20.96 -0.02
C TRP A 315 8.71 -19.52 0.38
N HIS A 316 8.96 -18.65 -0.60
CA HIS A 316 9.23 -17.24 -0.34
C HIS A 316 8.02 -16.52 0.27
N LEU A 317 6.80 -16.88 -0.15
CA LEU A 317 5.57 -16.35 0.43
C LEU A 317 5.26 -16.94 1.82
N ALA A 318 5.18 -18.26 1.93
CA ALA A 318 4.83 -18.92 3.20
C ALA A 318 5.89 -18.67 4.29
N GLY A 319 7.17 -18.72 3.93
CA GLY A 319 8.28 -18.43 4.84
C GLY A 319 8.23 -17.00 5.36
N ALA A 320 7.98 -16.01 4.49
CA ALA A 320 7.81 -14.63 4.92
C ALA A 320 6.63 -14.46 5.90
N GLY A 321 5.50 -15.14 5.65
CA GLY A 321 4.37 -15.13 6.58
C GLY A 321 4.71 -15.75 7.95
N ILE A 322 5.48 -16.84 7.99
CA ILE A 322 5.93 -17.46 9.24
C ILE A 322 6.91 -16.54 9.99
N VAL A 323 7.86 -15.91 9.29
CA VAL A 323 8.74 -14.89 9.89
C VAL A 323 7.91 -13.74 10.49
N GLY A 324 6.88 -13.30 9.78
CA GLY A 324 5.92 -12.31 10.25
C GLY A 324 5.22 -12.75 11.54
N ALA A 325 4.71 -13.98 11.58
CA ALA A 325 4.06 -14.55 12.76
C ALA A 325 5.00 -14.68 13.97
N VAL A 326 6.21 -15.18 13.76
CA VAL A 326 7.23 -15.30 14.81
C VAL A 326 7.61 -13.93 15.34
N GLY A 327 7.80 -12.94 14.46
CA GLY A 327 8.08 -11.57 14.87
C GLY A 327 6.96 -10.95 15.72
N LEU A 328 5.71 -11.13 15.30
CA LEU A 328 4.54 -10.66 16.07
C LEU A 328 4.46 -11.34 17.43
N TYR A 329 4.65 -12.65 17.50
CA TYR A 329 4.73 -13.37 18.77
C TYR A 329 5.87 -12.86 19.66
N MET A 330 7.08 -12.69 19.12
CA MET A 330 8.24 -12.17 19.84
C MET A 330 7.97 -10.76 20.38
N SER A 331 7.29 -9.90 19.62
CA SER A 331 6.97 -8.54 20.07
C SER A 331 6.10 -8.52 21.33
N VAL A 332 5.25 -9.53 21.51
CA VAL A 332 4.41 -9.69 22.70
C VAL A 332 5.16 -10.41 23.82
N ALA A 333 5.85 -11.51 23.50
CA ALA A 333 6.57 -12.31 24.49
C ALA A 333 7.69 -11.53 25.19
N PHE A 334 8.31 -10.59 24.48
CA PHE A 334 9.39 -9.73 24.98
C PHE A 334 8.97 -8.27 25.15
N ALA A 335 7.68 -7.99 25.37
CA ALA A 335 7.16 -6.64 25.49
C ALA A 335 7.82 -5.81 26.61
N HIS A 336 8.39 -6.45 27.64
CA HIS A 336 9.10 -5.78 28.74
C HIS A 336 10.53 -5.35 28.39
N SER A 337 11.06 -5.72 27.23
CA SER A 337 12.39 -5.30 26.78
C SER A 337 12.27 -4.59 25.43
N THR A 338 12.53 -3.28 25.42
CA THR A 338 12.48 -2.45 24.20
C THR A 338 13.30 -3.06 23.06
N LEU A 339 14.52 -3.54 23.34
CA LEU A 339 15.39 -4.13 22.32
C LEU A 339 14.77 -5.37 21.67
N PHE A 340 14.34 -6.35 22.47
CA PHE A 340 13.78 -7.60 21.95
C PHE A 340 12.38 -7.42 21.34
N GLY A 341 11.58 -6.51 21.90
CA GLY A 341 10.30 -6.09 21.31
C GLY A 341 10.50 -5.48 19.93
N MET A 342 11.48 -4.57 19.77
CA MET A 342 11.82 -3.97 18.48
C MET A 342 12.36 -4.97 17.46
N ILE A 343 13.18 -5.94 17.90
CA ILE A 343 13.60 -7.06 17.02
C ILE A 343 12.38 -7.84 16.54
N GLY A 344 11.44 -8.17 17.43
CA GLY A 344 10.18 -8.82 17.09
C GLY A 344 9.36 -8.01 16.09
N LEU A 345 9.14 -6.72 16.33
CA LEU A 345 8.40 -5.82 15.43
C LEU A 345 9.08 -5.65 14.06
N THR A 346 10.41 -5.65 14.04
CA THR A 346 11.20 -5.60 12.80
C THR A 346 10.99 -6.87 11.98
N LEU A 347 11.13 -8.04 12.60
CA LEU A 347 10.85 -9.33 11.94
C LEU A 347 9.39 -9.43 11.47
N ALA A 348 8.44 -8.96 12.29
CA ALA A 348 7.03 -8.91 11.95
C ALA A 348 6.81 -8.11 10.67
N THR A 349 7.33 -6.89 10.63
CA THR A 349 7.19 -5.95 9.51
C THR A 349 7.86 -6.48 8.25
N MET A 350 9.06 -7.07 8.38
CA MET A 350 9.74 -7.76 7.27
C MET A 350 8.88 -8.86 6.66
N GLY A 351 8.28 -9.71 7.50
CA GLY A 351 7.42 -10.78 7.05
C GLY A 351 6.16 -10.28 6.33
N VAL A 352 5.38 -9.42 7.00
CA VAL A 352 4.08 -8.96 6.47
C VAL A 352 4.20 -8.08 5.23
N VAL A 353 5.24 -7.24 5.11
CA VAL A 353 5.44 -6.43 3.89
C VAL A 353 5.88 -7.32 2.72
N THR A 354 6.74 -8.31 2.99
CA THR A 354 7.22 -9.24 1.97
C THR A 354 6.11 -10.17 1.46
N THR A 355 5.16 -10.59 2.32
CA THR A 355 4.04 -11.43 1.85
C THR A 355 3.19 -10.72 0.81
N ILE A 356 3.00 -9.40 0.92
CA ILE A 356 2.27 -8.61 -0.07
C ILE A 356 2.96 -8.68 -1.43
N SER A 357 4.26 -8.39 -1.50
CA SER A 357 4.97 -8.42 -2.80
C SER A 357 5.00 -9.81 -3.42
N GLN A 358 5.19 -10.86 -2.60
CA GLN A 358 5.26 -12.24 -3.09
C GLN A 358 3.89 -12.80 -3.49
N PHE A 359 2.81 -12.37 -2.83
CA PHE A 359 1.47 -12.83 -3.17
C PHE A 359 1.11 -12.50 -4.63
N TRP A 360 1.43 -11.30 -5.09
CA TRP A 360 1.06 -10.83 -6.44
C TRP A 360 1.78 -11.58 -7.58
N VAL A 361 2.73 -12.45 -7.27
CA VAL A 361 3.38 -13.34 -8.25
C VAL A 361 2.57 -14.62 -8.49
N LEU A 362 1.67 -15.01 -7.57
CA LEU A 362 0.92 -16.27 -7.64
C LEU A 362 -0.26 -16.22 -8.64
N PRO A 363 -1.16 -15.23 -8.61
CA PRO A 363 -2.36 -15.28 -9.45
C PRO A 363 -2.08 -15.35 -10.97
N PRO A 364 -1.11 -14.59 -11.54
CA PRO A 364 -0.79 -14.70 -12.96
C PRO A 364 -0.22 -16.07 -13.37
N ALA A 365 0.33 -16.84 -12.42
CA ALA A 365 0.83 -18.18 -12.67
C ALA A 365 -0.28 -19.25 -12.64
N ILE A 366 -1.39 -18.97 -11.97
CA ILE A 366 -2.48 -19.94 -11.74
C ILE A 366 -3.66 -19.70 -12.68
N LEU A 367 -3.89 -18.45 -13.05
CA LEU A 367 -5.06 -18.01 -13.80
C LEU A 367 -4.63 -17.46 -15.16
N SER A 368 -5.41 -17.77 -16.19
CA SER A 368 -5.21 -17.26 -17.55
C SER A 368 -6.46 -16.55 -18.08
N GLY A 369 -6.28 -15.62 -19.02
CA GLY A 369 -7.37 -14.91 -19.69
C GLY A 369 -8.27 -14.07 -18.75
N GLY A 370 -9.55 -13.92 -19.11
CA GLY A 370 -10.50 -13.08 -18.35
C GLY A 370 -10.78 -13.54 -16.92
N ALA A 371 -10.66 -14.84 -16.63
CA ALA A 371 -10.78 -15.38 -15.29
C ALA A 371 -9.64 -14.89 -14.35
N ALA A 372 -8.46 -14.62 -14.90
CA ALA A 372 -7.34 -14.04 -14.14
C ALA A 372 -7.63 -12.62 -13.68
N ALA A 373 -8.13 -11.77 -14.59
CA ALA A 373 -8.48 -10.39 -14.28
C ALA A 373 -9.59 -10.32 -13.22
N ALA A 374 -10.65 -11.13 -13.38
CA ALA A 374 -11.74 -11.21 -12.41
C ALA A 374 -11.26 -11.72 -11.04
N GLY A 375 -10.41 -12.75 -11.03
CA GLY A 375 -9.88 -13.31 -9.78
C GLY A 375 -8.90 -12.41 -9.05
N LEU A 376 -8.09 -11.63 -9.79
CA LEU A 376 -7.23 -10.60 -9.22
C LEU A 376 -8.03 -9.48 -8.55
N ALA A 377 -9.11 -9.02 -9.21
CA ALA A 377 -10.01 -8.02 -8.66
C ALA A 377 -10.71 -8.53 -7.39
N LEU A 378 -11.17 -9.79 -7.38
CA LEU A 378 -11.79 -10.40 -6.20
C LEU A 378 -10.78 -10.51 -5.05
N ALA A 379 -9.58 -11.01 -5.32
CA ALA A 379 -8.55 -11.14 -4.29
C ALA A 379 -8.24 -9.79 -3.65
N ASN A 380 -8.06 -8.73 -4.44
CA ASN A 380 -7.83 -7.37 -3.92
C ASN A 380 -8.98 -6.86 -3.07
N SER A 381 -10.23 -7.08 -3.53
CA SER A 381 -11.44 -6.65 -2.83
C SER A 381 -11.57 -7.34 -1.48
N VAL A 382 -11.40 -8.66 -1.47
CA VAL A 382 -11.43 -9.47 -0.25
C VAL A 382 -10.27 -9.10 0.69
N GLY A 383 -9.07 -8.86 0.15
CA GLY A 383 -7.94 -8.35 0.94
C GLY A 383 -8.24 -6.99 1.59
N SER A 384 -8.94 -6.09 0.90
CA SER A 384 -9.31 -4.79 1.45
C SER A 384 -10.36 -4.89 2.58
N ILE A 385 -11.19 -5.95 2.60
CA ILE A 385 -12.08 -6.24 3.74
C ILE A 385 -11.28 -6.50 5.02
N SER A 386 -10.05 -7.05 4.92
CA SER A 386 -9.19 -7.22 6.09
C SER A 386 -8.84 -5.88 6.77
N GLY A 387 -8.85 -4.77 6.02
CA GLY A 387 -8.69 -3.43 6.56
C GLY A 387 -9.86 -2.97 7.41
N VAL A 388 -11.06 -3.54 7.22
CA VAL A 388 -12.22 -3.34 8.11
C VAL A 388 -12.08 -4.24 9.35
N VAL A 389 -11.78 -5.52 9.13
CA VAL A 389 -11.82 -6.56 10.16
C VAL A 389 -10.64 -6.46 11.13
N SER A 390 -9.41 -6.29 10.63
CA SER A 390 -8.18 -6.26 11.44
C SER A 390 -8.24 -5.19 12.52
N PRO A 391 -8.52 -3.91 12.18
CA PRO A 391 -8.47 -2.85 13.17
C PRO A 391 -9.59 -2.95 14.21
N TRP A 392 -10.79 -3.33 13.76
CA TRP A 392 -11.94 -3.53 14.63
C TRP A 392 -11.72 -4.70 15.61
N LEU A 393 -11.23 -5.83 15.11
CA LEU A 393 -10.97 -7.02 15.93
C LEU A 393 -9.93 -6.74 17.02
N ILE A 394 -8.83 -6.06 16.70
CA ILE A 394 -7.80 -5.70 17.68
C ILE A 394 -8.39 -4.77 18.76
N GLY A 395 -9.17 -3.76 18.36
CA GLY A 395 -9.80 -2.84 19.30
C GLY A 395 -10.77 -3.53 20.27
N VAL A 396 -11.60 -4.45 19.76
CA VAL A 396 -12.52 -5.25 20.59
C VAL A 396 -11.76 -6.18 21.53
N ILE A 397 -10.77 -6.91 21.04
CA ILE A 397 -9.95 -7.81 21.86
C ILE A 397 -9.29 -7.01 22.99
N GLN A 398 -8.63 -5.90 22.67
CA GLN A 398 -7.95 -5.07 23.65
C GLN A 398 -8.93 -4.56 24.73
N THR A 399 -10.14 -4.15 24.33
CA THR A 399 -11.14 -3.62 25.26
C THR A 399 -11.62 -4.68 26.26
N HIS A 400 -11.72 -5.94 25.85
CA HIS A 400 -12.16 -7.03 26.73
C HIS A 400 -11.03 -7.68 27.53
N THR A 401 -9.81 -7.77 26.97
CA THR A 401 -8.68 -8.42 27.63
C THR A 401 -7.79 -7.46 28.43
N GLY A 402 -7.89 -6.15 28.18
CA GLY A 402 -6.97 -5.13 28.69
C GLY A 402 -5.56 -5.22 28.10
N SER A 403 -5.31 -6.14 27.17
CA SER A 403 -3.97 -6.40 26.61
C SER A 403 -3.95 -6.28 25.09
N THR A 404 -3.20 -5.30 24.60
CA THR A 404 -2.88 -5.14 23.17
C THR A 404 -2.17 -6.37 22.61
N GLY A 405 -1.45 -7.12 23.45
CA GLY A 405 -0.73 -8.33 23.06
C GLY A 405 -1.64 -9.45 22.53
N SER A 406 -2.85 -9.60 23.09
CA SER A 406 -3.81 -10.61 22.61
C SER A 406 -4.27 -10.35 21.17
N GLY A 407 -4.46 -9.08 20.80
CA GLY A 407 -4.79 -8.70 19.43
C GLY A 407 -3.65 -9.00 18.46
N VAL A 408 -2.40 -8.72 18.87
CA VAL A 408 -1.19 -9.02 18.09
C VAL A 408 -1.01 -10.53 17.87
N LEU A 409 -1.31 -11.36 18.87
CA LEU A 409 -1.30 -12.81 18.71
C LEU A 409 -2.36 -13.31 17.72
N GLY A 410 -3.51 -12.64 17.64
CA GLY A 410 -4.50 -12.88 16.59
C GLY A 410 -3.94 -12.61 15.18
N LEU A 411 -3.14 -11.56 15.01
CA LEU A 411 -2.43 -11.29 13.76
C LEU A 411 -1.32 -12.30 13.46
N ALA A 412 -0.62 -12.78 14.49
CA ALA A 412 0.35 -13.85 14.33
C ALA A 412 -0.34 -15.12 13.80
N ALA A 413 -1.49 -15.47 14.36
CA ALA A 413 -2.31 -16.58 13.89
C ALA A 413 -2.79 -16.38 12.45
N SER A 414 -3.22 -15.17 12.06
CA SER A 414 -3.62 -14.89 10.67
C SER A 414 -2.46 -15.13 9.70
N CYS A 415 -1.25 -14.69 10.03
CA CYS A 415 -0.06 -14.94 9.23
C CYS A 415 0.24 -16.44 9.08
N VAL A 416 0.11 -17.23 10.15
CA VAL A 416 0.27 -18.70 10.08
C VAL A 416 -0.78 -19.34 9.18
N ILE A 417 -2.05 -18.96 9.34
CA ILE A 417 -3.15 -19.48 8.51
C ILE A 417 -2.90 -19.14 7.03
N GLY A 418 -2.53 -17.90 6.72
CA GLY A 418 -2.15 -17.49 5.36
C GLY A 418 -1.01 -18.34 4.81
N SER A 419 0.06 -18.56 5.58
CA SER A 419 1.19 -19.41 5.17
C SER A 419 0.78 -20.87 4.93
N LEU A 420 -0.11 -21.43 5.74
CA LEU A 420 -0.62 -22.79 5.54
C LEU A 420 -1.46 -22.90 4.26
N LEU A 421 -2.32 -21.91 3.99
CA LEU A 421 -3.14 -21.86 2.78
C LEU A 421 -2.33 -21.77 1.49
N VAL A 422 -1.15 -21.13 1.53
CA VAL A 422 -0.21 -21.13 0.39
C VAL A 422 0.19 -22.55 -0.01
N PHE A 423 0.27 -23.49 0.93
CA PHE A 423 0.62 -24.86 0.59
C PHE A 423 -0.50 -25.65 -0.10
N ALA A 424 -1.74 -25.16 -0.06
CA ALA A 424 -2.86 -25.72 -0.83
C ALA A 424 -2.77 -25.36 -2.33
N VAL A 425 -1.94 -24.38 -2.72
CA VAL A 425 -1.68 -24.05 -4.12
C VAL A 425 -0.72 -25.07 -4.74
N PRO A 426 -1.07 -25.78 -5.83
CA PRO A 426 -0.19 -26.79 -6.42
C PRO A 426 1.18 -26.25 -6.84
N ALA A 427 2.28 -26.89 -6.40
CA ALA A 427 3.65 -26.39 -6.64
C ALA A 427 3.97 -26.29 -8.13
N ALA A 428 3.48 -27.25 -8.93
CA ALA A 428 3.70 -27.31 -10.36
C ALA A 428 3.15 -26.10 -11.13
N LEU A 429 2.18 -25.36 -10.56
CA LEU A 429 1.59 -24.19 -11.21
C LEU A 429 2.37 -22.90 -10.97
N VAL A 430 3.09 -22.82 -9.85
CA VAL A 430 3.68 -21.56 -9.36
C VAL A 430 5.19 -21.60 -9.24
N ASN A 431 5.78 -22.78 -9.00
CA ASN A 431 7.23 -22.89 -8.95
C ASN A 431 7.76 -23.16 -10.38
N SER A 432 8.50 -22.21 -10.94
CA SER A 432 9.15 -22.41 -12.23
C SER A 432 10.36 -23.32 -12.06
N LYS A 433 10.39 -24.48 -12.73
CA LYS A 433 11.61 -25.27 -12.85
C LYS A 433 12.64 -24.43 -13.62
N ARG A 434 13.84 -24.29 -13.06
CA ARG A 434 14.99 -23.72 -13.76
C ARG A 434 15.14 -24.47 -15.09
N ARG A 435 15.11 -23.76 -16.23
CA ARG A 435 15.72 -24.31 -17.44
C ARG A 435 17.21 -24.35 -17.14
N GLU A 436 17.74 -25.55 -16.97
CA GLU A 436 19.17 -25.79 -17.00
C GLU A 436 19.59 -25.57 -18.46
N ASP A 437 19.95 -24.32 -18.77
CA ASP A 437 20.71 -23.98 -19.99
C ASP A 437 22.20 -23.95 -19.63
#